data_AF-A0A9D6RC74-F1
#
_entry.id   AF-A0A9D6RC74-F1
#
_cell.length_a   1.000
_cell.length_b   1.000
_cell.length_c   1.000
_cell.angle_alpha   90.00
_cell.angle_beta   90.00
_cell.angle_gamma   90.00
#
_symmetry.space_group_name_H-M   'P 1'
#
loop_
_entity.id
_entity.type
_entity.pdbx_description
1 polymer ?
#
loop_
_entity_poly.entity_id
_entity_poly.type
_entity_poly.pdbx_seq_one_letter_code
_entity_poly.pdbx_strand_id
1 'polypeptide(L)' 'MTTTLNIALSKGRILEEGLPLLERAGIRPAENPLKSRKLILDTNLPDVKLTIIRAADV' A
#
# COMPACT_ATOMS: atom_id res chain seq x y z
N MET A 1 -7.56 -18.35 12.52
CA MET A 1 -6.46 -17.37 12.58
C MET A 1 -6.42 -16.68 11.22
N THR A 2 -6.95 -15.47 11.09
CA THR A 2 -6.80 -14.67 9.87
C THR A 2 -5.45 -13.98 9.91
N THR A 3 -4.57 -14.29 8.95
CA THR A 3 -3.20 -13.79 8.92
C THR A 3 -3.16 -12.50 8.13
N THR A 4 -3.30 -11.38 8.83
CA THR A 4 -3.27 -10.05 8.21
C THR A 4 -1.95 -9.81 7.49
N LEU A 5 -2.02 -9.59 6.18
CA LEU A 5 -0.90 -9.32 5.30
C LEU A 5 -0.64 -7.80 5.26
N ASN A 6 0.50 -7.37 5.78
CA ASN A 6 0.90 -5.96 5.73
C ASN A 6 1.96 -5.76 4.64
N ILE A 7 1.65 -4.95 3.64
CA ILE A 7 2.52 -4.68 2.49
C ILE A 7 3.11 -3.30 2.66
N ALA A 8 4.41 -3.22 2.93
CA ALA A 8 5.13 -1.95 3.03
C ALA A 8 5.67 -1.53 1.66
N LEU A 9 5.32 -0.31 1.22
CA LEU A 9 5.83 0.30 -0.01
C LEU A 9 6.46 1.65 0.30
N SER A 10 7.57 1.96 -0.37
CA SER A 10 8.21 3.26 -0.26
C SER A 10 7.55 4.30 -1.18
N LYS A 11 7.38 5.52 -0.66
CA LYS A 11 6.77 6.64 -1.40
C LYS A 11 7.63 7.04 -2.61
N GLY A 12 6.98 7.57 -3.64
CA GLY A 12 7.60 7.98 -4.90
C GLY A 12 7.44 6.90 -5.95
N ARG A 13 8.51 6.67 -6.73
CA ARG A 13 8.46 5.81 -7.93
C ARG A 13 8.06 4.35 -7.64
N ILE A 14 8.49 3.78 -6.51
CA ILE A 14 8.12 2.40 -6.12
C ILE A 14 6.61 2.28 -5.86
N LEU A 15 5.99 3.29 -5.26
CA LEU A 15 4.55 3.31 -5.05
C LEU A 15 3.79 3.48 -6.38
N GLU A 16 4.27 4.34 -7.27
CA GLU A 16 3.68 4.56 -8.60
C GLU A 16 3.73 3.31 -9.48
N GLU A 17 4.86 2.59 -9.47
CA GLU A 17 5.03 1.35 -10.22
C GLU A 17 4.40 0.14 -9.50
N GLY A 18 4.30 0.17 -8.17
CA GLY A 18 3.71 -0.90 -7.36
C GLY A 18 2.19 -0.93 -7.37
N LEU A 19 1.53 0.23 -7.47
CA LEU A 19 0.07 0.34 -7.58
C LEU A 19 -0.55 -0.51 -8.71
N PRO A 20 -0.09 -0.43 -9.97
CA PRO A 20 -0.64 -1.25 -11.05
C PRO A 20 -0.36 -2.74 -10.85
N LEU A 21 0.73 -3.11 -10.17
CA LEU A 21 1.01 -4.52 -9.84
C LEU A 21 0.03 -5.04 -8.77
N LEU A 22 -0.25 -4.25 -7.75
CA LEU A 22 -1.25 -4.57 -6.73
C LEU A 22 -2.66 -4.66 -7.33
N GLU A 23 -3.00 -3.75 -8.24
CA GLU A 23 -4.28 -3.80 -8.93
C GLU A 23 -4.44 -5.06 -9.78
N ARG A 24 -3.37 -5.51 -10.46
CA ARG A 24 -3.37 -6.78 -11.20
C ARG A 24 -3.56 -7.99 -10.28
N ALA A 25 -3.15 -7.90 -9.02
CA ALA A 25 -3.41 -8.89 -7.98
C ALA A 25 -4.80 -8.73 -7.32
N GLY A 26 -5.61 -7.76 -7.75
CA GLY A 26 -6.93 -7.47 -7.19
C GLY A 26 -6.90 -6.66 -5.88
N ILE A 27 -5.73 -6.15 -5.47
CA ILE A 27 -5.55 -5.34 -4.27
C ILE A 27 -5.65 -3.87 -4.65
N ARG A 28 -6.68 -3.18 -4.16
CA ARG A 28 -6.86 -1.74 -4.38
C ARG A 28 -6.86 -0.99 -3.05
N PRO A 29 -6.03 0.05 -2.87
CA PRO A 29 -6.11 0.89 -1.69
C PRO A 29 -7.43 1.67 -1.68
N ALA A 30 -8.02 1.84 -0.50
CA ALA A 30 -9.29 2.55 -0.31
C ALA A 30 -9.19 4.05 -0.63
N GLU A 31 -7.98 4.61 -0.53
CA GLU A 31 -7.67 5.99 -0.87
C GLU A 31 -6.40 6.07 -1.73
N ASN A 32 -6.17 7.19 -2.41
CA ASN A 32 -5.01 7.34 -3.27
C ASN A 32 -3.71 7.54 -2.44
N PRO A 33 -2.78 6.56 -2.41
CA PRO A 33 -1.55 6.64 -1.60
C PRO A 33 -0.57 7.72 -2.08
N LEU A 34 -0.68 8.17 -3.33
CA LEU A 34 0.17 9.22 -3.89
C LEU A 34 -0.20 10.60 -3.35
N LYS A 35 -1.51 10.85 -3.18
CA LYS A 35 -2.04 12.11 -2.65
C LYS A 35 -2.16 12.11 -1.12
N SER A 36 -2.24 10.93 -0.51
CA SER A 36 -2.39 10.82 0.94
C SER A 36 -1.08 11.09 1.68
N ARG A 37 -1.22 11.66 2.88
CA ARG A 37 -0.15 11.79 3.88
C ARG A 37 -0.24 10.70 4.95
N LYS A 38 -1.22 9.79 4.86
CA LYS A 38 -1.31 8.66 5.77
C LYS A 38 -0.19 7.66 5.52
N LEU A 39 0.37 7.14 6.60
CA LEU A 39 1.39 6.09 6.56
C LEU A 39 0.76 4.70 6.43
N ILE A 40 -0.48 4.52 6.87
CA ILE A 40 -1.20 3.25 6.80
C ILE A 40 -2.50 3.50 6.05
N LEU A 41 -2.73 2.73 5.00
CA LEU A 41 -3.93 2.75 4.19
C LEU A 41 -4.60 1.38 4.24
N ASP A 42 -5.92 1.41 4.38
CA ASP A 42 -6.74 0.24 4.17
C ASP A 42 -6.86 -0.07 2.67
N THR A 43 -7.06 -1.34 2.37
CA THR A 43 -7.34 -1.81 1.01
C THR A 43 -8.75 -2.35 0.91
N ASN A 44 -9.16 -2.72 -0.29
CA ASN A 44 -10.41 -3.41 -0.55
C ASN A 44 -10.52 -4.76 0.19
N LEU A 45 -9.39 -5.34 0.61
CA LEU A 45 -9.36 -6.58 1.37
C LEU A 45 -9.18 -6.27 2.86
N PRO A 46 -10.05 -6.76 3.74
CA PRO A 46 -9.99 -6.47 5.18
C PRO A 46 -8.74 -7.04 5.85
N ASP A 47 -8.13 -8.06 5.25
CA ASP A 47 -6.93 -8.72 5.76
C ASP A 47 -5.63 -8.20 5.11
N VAL A 48 -5.71 -7.20 4.22
CA VAL A 48 -4.54 -6.59 3.58
C VAL A 48 -4.45 -5.11 3.92
N LYS A 49 -3.32 -4.72 4.51
CA LYS A 49 -3.01 -3.32 4.81
C LYS A 49 -1.80 -2.85 4.00
N LEU A 50 -1.84 -1.60 3.55
CA LEU A 50 -0.78 -0.98 2.81
C LEU A 50 -0.07 0.05 3.70
N THR A 51 1.20 -0.16 3.98
CA THR A 51 2.01 0.78 4.78
C THR A 51 2.94 1.56 3.84
N ILE A 52 2.81 2.88 3.80
CA ILE A 52 3.66 3.75 3.00
C ILE A 52 4.80 4.28 3.89
N ILE A 53 6.03 3.89 3.57
CA ILE A 53 7.24 4.38 4.25
C ILE A 53 8.01 5.37 3.36
N ARG A 54 8.86 6.21 3.94
CA ARG A 54 9.80 7.02 3.15
C ARG A 54 11.08 6.21 2.96
N ALA A 55 11.65 6.24 1.76
CA ALA A 55 12.89 5.51 1.46
C ALA A 55 14.10 5.95 2.32
N ALA A 56 14.02 7.13 2.96
CA ALA A 56 15.04 7.60 3.90
C ALA A 56 14.97 6.94 5.30
N ASP A 57 13.92 6.17 5.58
CA ASP A 57 13.68 5.47 6.85
C ASP A 57 13.95 3.95 6.73
N VAL A 58 14.75 3.55 5.74
CA VAL A 58 15.21 2.16 5.50
C VAL A 58 16.69 2.03 5.79
#